data_AF-A0A8H5I450-F1
#
_entry.id   AF-A0A8H5I450-F1
#
_cell.length_a   1.000
_cell.length_b   1.000
_cell.length_c   1.000
_cell.angle_alpha   90.00
_cell.angle_beta   90.00
_cell.angle_gamma   90.00
#
_symmetry.space_group_name_H-M   'P 1'
#
loop_
_entity.id
_entity.type
_entity.pdbx_description
1 polymer ?
#
loop_
_entity_poly.entity_id
_entity_poly.type
_entity_poly.pdbx_seq_one_letter_code
_entity_poly.pdbx_strand_id
1 'polypeptide(L)'
;MAARPGEENVATLFADIHYFYGPDTVKPRHHRFDKGSYVYLFENANERRCRIEIANQPGTEDQDAFEGYLDQTHVRYSYKQQCNVTLTGPEAVADQNEWHLPTFDPQNQNKYHYKLHSLDIYFWTQADALQFVNGVRRVAPPSHVEVLDEPGPPPQPAPMSSVVQQLENVAISDPQYGSANVPSFAPPPNVPAPPPAPPSEAPANFAPMTYNPAAPAAPETIQYREKTPPPDEDPLNPLAVAVAYDYHKQPFT
;
A
#
# COMPACT_ATOMS: atom_id res chain seq x y z
N MET A 1 -26.18 9.08 5.65
CA MET A 1 -26.49 7.64 5.65
C MET A 1 -26.66 7.17 7.09
N ALA A 2 -27.41 6.09 7.32
CA ALA A 2 -27.73 5.60 8.67
C ALA A 2 -27.49 4.09 8.78
N ALA A 3 -27.01 3.66 9.95
CA ALA A 3 -26.93 2.25 10.27
C ALA A 3 -28.33 1.63 10.32
N ARG A 4 -28.47 0.40 9.79
CA ARG A 4 -29.72 -0.37 9.89
C ARG A 4 -29.86 -0.99 11.29
N PRO A 5 -31.05 -1.45 11.70
CA PRO A 5 -31.20 -2.13 12.98
C PRO A 5 -30.21 -3.29 13.14
N GLY A 6 -29.43 -3.27 14.23
CA GLY A 6 -28.39 -4.28 14.50
C GLY A 6 -27.03 -4.00 13.88
N GLU A 7 -26.91 -2.97 13.03
CA GLU A 7 -25.63 -2.51 12.50
C GLU A 7 -25.02 -1.40 13.36
N GLU A 8 -23.70 -1.37 13.41
CA GLU A 8 -22.89 -0.30 13.99
C GLU A 8 -22.02 0.35 12.89
N ASN A 9 -21.92 1.68 12.85
CA ASN A 9 -20.96 2.34 11.96
C ASN A 9 -19.56 2.22 12.56
N VAL A 10 -18.72 1.40 11.93
CA VAL A 10 -17.35 1.14 12.40
C VAL A 10 -16.31 1.97 11.69
N ALA A 11 -16.64 2.53 10.53
CA ALA A 11 -15.78 3.48 9.84
C ALA A 11 -16.60 4.46 8.98
N THR A 12 -16.13 5.70 8.96
CA THR A 12 -16.50 6.73 7.98
C THR A 12 -15.20 7.28 7.42
N LEU A 13 -14.88 6.91 6.18
CA LEU A 13 -13.58 7.12 5.54
C LEU A 13 -13.75 7.95 4.27
N PHE A 14 -12.63 8.45 3.74
CA PHE A 14 -12.60 9.23 2.51
C PHE A 14 -11.62 8.59 1.51
N ALA A 15 -12.06 8.45 0.25
CA ALA A 15 -11.29 7.78 -0.79
C ALA A 15 -11.69 8.22 -2.20
N ASP A 16 -10.79 8.02 -3.14
CA ASP A 16 -11.13 8.05 -4.58
C ASP A 16 -11.50 6.64 -5.04
N ILE A 17 -12.51 6.51 -5.89
CA ILE A 17 -13.09 5.21 -6.24
C ILE A 17 -13.07 4.99 -7.74
N HIS A 18 -12.58 3.84 -8.17
CA HIS A 18 -12.64 3.40 -9.57
C HIS A 18 -13.59 2.23 -9.70
N TYR A 19 -14.75 2.47 -10.32
CA TYR A 19 -15.78 1.49 -10.60
C TYR A 19 -15.56 0.80 -11.95
N PHE A 20 -15.72 -0.52 -12.00
CA PHE A 20 -15.71 -1.31 -13.22
C PHE A 20 -17.05 -2.06 -13.38
N TYR A 21 -17.69 -1.92 -14.53
CA TYR A 21 -19.03 -2.48 -14.80
C TYR A 21 -19.00 -3.81 -15.56
N GLY A 22 -17.81 -4.29 -15.92
CA GLY A 22 -17.64 -5.52 -16.66
C GLY A 22 -16.26 -6.15 -16.42
N PRO A 23 -16.05 -7.36 -16.94
CA PRO A 23 -14.81 -8.10 -16.73
C PRO A 23 -13.63 -7.41 -17.43
N ASP A 24 -12.46 -7.77 -16.95
CA ASP A 24 -11.18 -7.21 -17.35
C ASP A 24 -10.81 -7.50 -18.83
N THR A 25 -11.48 -8.48 -19.43
CA THR A 25 -11.36 -8.92 -20.83
C THR A 25 -12.02 -7.97 -21.85
N VAL A 26 -12.96 -7.12 -21.44
CA VAL A 26 -13.69 -6.22 -22.36
C VAL A 26 -12.85 -5.00 -22.73
N LYS A 27 -12.85 -4.62 -24.01
CA LYS A 27 -12.13 -3.43 -24.53
C LYS A 27 -13.00 -2.65 -25.54
N PRO A 28 -13.21 -1.33 -25.35
CA PRO A 28 -12.80 -0.52 -24.20
C PRO A 28 -13.56 -0.94 -22.93
N ARG A 29 -12.92 -0.80 -21.76
CA ARG A 29 -13.59 -1.10 -20.49
C ARG A 29 -14.64 -0.03 -20.19
N HIS A 30 -15.78 -0.45 -19.68
CA HIS A 30 -16.75 0.47 -19.09
C HIS A 30 -16.41 0.67 -17.62
N HIS A 31 -16.02 1.90 -17.28
CA HIS A 31 -15.58 2.26 -15.93
C HIS A 31 -15.92 3.71 -15.60
N ARG A 32 -15.92 4.04 -14.32
CA ARG A 32 -16.14 5.39 -13.79
C ARG A 32 -15.15 5.66 -12.67
N PHE A 33 -14.64 6.88 -12.57
CA PHE A 33 -13.75 7.29 -11.49
C PHE A 33 -14.33 8.49 -10.78
N ASP A 34 -14.56 8.38 -9.47
CA ASP A 34 -15.06 9.46 -8.62
C ASP A 34 -13.99 9.83 -7.60
N LYS A 35 -13.72 11.14 -7.51
CA LYS A 35 -12.82 11.68 -6.51
C LYS A 35 -13.58 12.09 -5.26
N GLY A 36 -12.99 11.85 -4.10
CA GLY A 36 -13.51 12.34 -2.83
C GLY A 36 -14.88 11.78 -2.46
N SER A 37 -14.99 10.46 -2.48
CA SER A 37 -16.18 9.72 -2.06
C SER A 37 -16.11 9.38 -0.57
N TYR A 38 -17.26 9.35 0.08
CA TYR A 38 -17.36 8.85 1.45
C TYR A 38 -17.56 7.34 1.42
N VAL A 39 -16.74 6.62 2.18
CA VAL A 39 -16.84 5.17 2.35
C VAL A 39 -17.30 4.88 3.77
N TYR A 40 -18.48 4.29 3.90
CA TYR A 40 -19.05 3.90 5.17
C TYR A 40 -18.98 2.39 5.31
N LEU A 41 -18.50 1.93 6.47
CA LEU A 41 -18.46 0.53 6.83
C LEU A 41 -19.38 0.31 8.03
N PHE A 42 -20.36 -0.56 7.85
CA PHE A 42 -21.32 -0.96 8.88
C PHE A 42 -21.09 -2.42 9.24
N GLU A 43 -21.00 -2.71 10.52
CA GLU A 43 -20.78 -4.04 11.05
C GLU A 43 -22.05 -4.54 11.75
N ASN A 44 -22.50 -5.75 11.43
CA ASN A 44 -23.51 -6.47 12.20
C ASN A 44 -22.85 -7.69 12.85
N ALA A 45 -22.49 -7.56 14.12
CA ALA A 45 -21.81 -8.62 14.87
C ALA A 45 -22.68 -9.88 15.07
N ASN A 46 -24.02 -9.72 15.10
CA ASN A 46 -24.95 -10.84 15.27
C ASN A 46 -24.99 -11.72 14.01
N GLU A 47 -25.01 -11.09 12.84
CA GLU A 47 -25.02 -11.79 11.55
C GLU A 47 -23.62 -12.12 11.05
N ARG A 48 -22.57 -11.54 11.67
CA ARG A 48 -21.17 -11.57 11.19
C ARG A 48 -21.06 -11.08 9.75
N ARG A 49 -21.71 -9.94 9.47
CA ARG A 49 -21.73 -9.33 8.14
C ARG A 49 -21.24 -7.90 8.21
N CYS A 50 -20.57 -7.47 7.15
CA CYS A 50 -20.23 -6.07 6.92
C CYS A 50 -20.99 -5.57 5.70
N ARG A 51 -21.64 -4.41 5.83
CA ARG A 51 -22.21 -3.66 4.70
C ARG A 51 -21.31 -2.48 4.40
N ILE A 52 -20.98 -2.31 3.12
CA ILE A 52 -20.30 -1.13 2.61
C ILE A 52 -21.34 -0.24 1.94
N GLU A 53 -21.20 1.07 2.12
CA GLU A 53 -21.95 2.07 1.37
C GLU A 53 -20.95 3.15 0.92
N ILE A 54 -20.98 3.50 -0.36
CA ILE A 54 -20.10 4.55 -0.91
C ILE A 54 -20.99 5.64 -1.50
N ALA A 55 -20.86 6.86 -0.99
CA ALA A 55 -21.50 8.04 -1.59
C ALA A 55 -20.48 8.86 -2.37
N ASN A 56 -20.82 9.09 -3.63
CA ASN A 56 -20.11 9.97 -4.52
C ASN A 56 -20.80 11.35 -4.49
N GLN A 57 -20.00 12.41 -4.43
CA GLN A 57 -20.46 13.80 -4.53
C GLN A 57 -21.65 14.17 -3.61
N PRO A 58 -21.62 13.83 -2.31
CA PRO A 58 -22.75 14.12 -1.43
C PRO A 58 -23.02 15.62 -1.32
N GLY A 59 -24.29 15.99 -1.43
CA GLY A 59 -24.76 17.38 -1.40
C GLY A 59 -24.75 18.10 -2.74
N THR A 60 -24.39 17.44 -3.84
CA THR A 60 -24.47 18.00 -5.20
C THR A 60 -25.68 17.43 -5.97
N GLU A 61 -25.96 17.98 -7.15
CA GLU A 61 -26.99 17.45 -8.06
C GLU A 61 -26.61 16.08 -8.68
N ASP A 62 -25.30 15.79 -8.73
CA ASP A 62 -24.74 14.56 -9.26
C ASP A 62 -24.55 13.48 -8.18
N GLN A 63 -25.07 13.69 -6.97
CA GLN A 63 -24.97 12.75 -5.87
C GLN A 63 -25.55 11.39 -6.27
N ASP A 64 -24.75 10.34 -6.08
CA ASP A 64 -25.21 8.95 -6.10
C ASP A 64 -24.46 8.11 -5.08
N ALA A 65 -24.97 6.89 -4.87
CA ALA A 65 -24.37 5.93 -3.96
C ALA A 65 -24.69 4.51 -4.42
N PHE A 66 -23.90 3.57 -3.95
CA PHE A 66 -24.28 2.17 -3.93
C PHE A 66 -24.02 1.59 -2.53
N GLU A 67 -24.69 0.48 -2.26
CA GLU A 67 -24.42 -0.34 -1.09
C GLU A 67 -24.34 -1.81 -1.47
N GLY A 68 -23.73 -2.59 -0.59
CA GLY A 68 -23.65 -4.04 -0.73
C GLY A 68 -23.01 -4.69 0.48
N TYR A 69 -23.25 -5.99 0.63
CA TYR A 69 -22.60 -6.76 1.68
C TYR A 69 -21.27 -7.37 1.22
N LEU A 70 -20.27 -7.28 2.09
CA LEU A 70 -18.91 -7.74 1.80
C LEU A 70 -18.74 -9.26 1.96
N ASP A 71 -19.71 -9.95 2.57
CA ASP A 71 -19.75 -11.41 2.69
C ASP A 71 -20.07 -12.12 1.37
N GLN A 72 -20.37 -11.37 0.31
CA GLN A 72 -20.58 -11.89 -1.05
C GLN A 72 -19.46 -11.47 -2.01
N THR A 73 -18.45 -10.76 -1.52
CA THR A 73 -17.36 -10.20 -2.34
C THR A 73 -16.00 -10.71 -1.93
N HIS A 74 -15.04 -10.62 -2.84
CA HIS A 74 -13.63 -10.82 -2.53
C HIS A 74 -12.95 -9.48 -2.27
N VAL A 75 -12.34 -9.33 -1.11
CA VAL A 75 -11.60 -8.15 -0.67
C VAL A 75 -10.12 -8.46 -0.76
N ARG A 76 -9.37 -7.66 -1.52
CA ARG A 76 -7.92 -7.82 -1.67
C ARG A 76 -7.18 -6.55 -1.25
N TYR A 77 -6.17 -6.72 -0.41
CA TYR A 77 -5.28 -5.66 0.05
C TYR A 77 -3.83 -6.15 0.01
N SER A 78 -2.89 -5.29 -0.39
CA SER A 78 -1.45 -5.59 -0.37
C SER A 78 -0.70 -4.49 0.35
N TYR A 79 0.23 -4.86 1.22
CA TYR A 79 1.13 -3.91 1.88
C TYR A 79 2.14 -3.25 0.92
N LYS A 80 2.25 -3.71 -0.34
CA LYS A 80 2.97 -2.98 -1.40
C LYS A 80 2.17 -1.80 -1.95
N GLN A 81 0.84 -1.86 -1.88
CA GLN A 81 -0.09 -0.81 -2.30
C GLN A 81 -0.95 -0.38 -1.11
N GLN A 82 -0.30 0.26 -0.14
CA GLN A 82 -0.81 0.50 1.21
C GLN A 82 -2.11 1.30 1.32
N CYS A 83 -2.47 2.02 0.26
CA CYS A 83 -3.67 2.85 0.20
C CYS A 83 -4.75 2.28 -0.73
N ASN A 84 -4.50 1.13 -1.37
CA ASN A 84 -5.42 0.55 -2.33
C ASN A 84 -6.08 -0.72 -1.77
N VAL A 85 -7.41 -0.79 -1.91
CA VAL A 85 -8.19 -2.00 -1.64
C VAL A 85 -9.02 -2.30 -2.88
N THR A 86 -8.91 -3.51 -3.41
CA THR A 86 -9.77 -3.99 -4.51
C THR A 86 -10.93 -4.80 -3.93
N LEU A 87 -12.15 -4.50 -4.38
CA LEU A 87 -13.33 -5.33 -4.15
C LEU A 87 -13.76 -5.96 -5.47
N THR A 88 -13.92 -7.29 -5.49
CA THR A 88 -14.57 -7.98 -6.60
C THR A 88 -16.00 -8.32 -6.18
N GLY A 89 -16.96 -7.77 -6.92
CA GLY A 89 -18.39 -7.92 -6.66
C GLY A 89 -18.86 -9.37 -6.80
N PRO A 90 -20.07 -9.68 -6.30
CA PRO A 90 -20.59 -11.04 -6.35
C PRO A 90 -20.93 -11.47 -7.78
N GLU A 91 -20.70 -12.75 -8.11
CA GLU A 91 -21.10 -13.31 -9.42
C GLU A 91 -22.62 -13.23 -9.63
N ALA A 92 -23.41 -13.51 -8.59
CA ALA A 92 -24.85 -13.35 -8.55
C ALA A 92 -25.24 -12.45 -7.38
N VAL A 93 -26.00 -11.38 -7.66
CA VAL A 93 -26.56 -10.52 -6.60
C VAL A 93 -27.95 -11.04 -6.27
N ALA A 94 -28.26 -11.23 -4.98
CA ALA A 94 -29.59 -11.64 -4.55
C ALA A 94 -30.62 -10.51 -4.71
N ASP A 95 -30.20 -9.27 -4.45
CA ASP A 95 -31.00 -8.06 -4.63
C ASP A 95 -30.52 -7.30 -5.88
N GLN A 96 -31.45 -6.86 -6.73
CA GLN A 96 -31.13 -6.11 -7.95
C GLN A 96 -30.64 -4.69 -7.68
N ASN A 97 -30.80 -4.17 -6.46
CA ASN A 97 -30.32 -2.84 -6.09
C ASN A 97 -28.94 -2.84 -5.44
N GLU A 98 -28.52 -3.95 -4.84
CA GLU A 98 -27.17 -4.06 -4.25
C GLU A 98 -26.12 -4.13 -5.35
N TRP A 99 -24.94 -3.53 -5.12
CA TRP A 99 -23.85 -3.55 -6.09
C TRP A 99 -24.20 -2.96 -7.46
N HIS A 100 -25.07 -1.95 -7.53
CA HIS A 100 -25.37 -1.23 -8.76
C HIS A 100 -25.13 0.27 -8.59
N LEU A 101 -24.67 0.92 -9.67
CA LEU A 101 -24.45 2.36 -9.69
C LEU A 101 -25.03 2.96 -10.98
N PRO A 102 -25.74 4.11 -10.90
CA PRO A 102 -26.29 4.74 -12.08
C PRO A 102 -25.17 5.42 -12.89
N THR A 103 -24.91 4.94 -14.10
CA THR A 103 -23.83 5.44 -14.97
C THR A 103 -24.28 5.49 -16.43
N PHE A 104 -23.70 6.40 -17.20
CA PHE A 104 -23.95 6.50 -18.63
C PHE A 104 -23.42 5.28 -19.38
N ASP A 105 -24.12 4.89 -20.44
CA ASP A 105 -23.62 3.88 -21.38
C ASP A 105 -22.28 4.31 -22.00
N PRO A 106 -21.48 3.38 -22.57
CA PRO A 106 -20.20 3.72 -23.19
C PRO A 106 -20.30 4.76 -24.32
N GLN A 107 -21.49 4.97 -24.89
CA GLN A 107 -21.78 5.98 -25.91
C GLN A 107 -22.21 7.33 -25.30
N ASN A 108 -22.33 7.41 -23.98
CA ASN A 108 -22.76 8.57 -23.21
C ASN A 108 -24.15 9.12 -23.61
N GLN A 109 -25.08 8.23 -23.97
CA GLN A 109 -26.42 8.59 -24.44
C GLN A 109 -27.49 8.41 -23.35
N ASN A 110 -27.45 7.29 -22.63
CA ASN A 110 -28.46 6.93 -21.65
C ASN A 110 -27.81 6.56 -20.31
N LYS A 111 -28.46 6.91 -19.20
CA LYS A 111 -28.04 6.51 -17.85
C LYS A 111 -28.78 5.24 -17.46
N TYR A 112 -28.05 4.19 -17.11
CA TYR A 112 -28.61 2.92 -16.62
C TYR A 112 -28.03 2.55 -15.26
N HIS A 113 -28.70 1.64 -14.57
CA HIS A 113 -28.23 1.07 -13.31
C HIS A 113 -27.34 -0.13 -13.64
N TYR A 114 -26.02 0.09 -13.67
CA TYR A 114 -25.08 -0.95 -14.05
C TYR A 114 -24.64 -1.73 -12.82
N LYS A 115 -24.61 -3.06 -12.95
CA LYS A 115 -24.00 -3.94 -11.96
C LYS A 115 -22.50 -3.65 -11.88
N LEU A 116 -22.00 -3.50 -10.66
CA LEU A 116 -20.58 -3.41 -10.37
C LEU A 116 -19.96 -4.81 -10.47
N HIS A 117 -18.95 -4.93 -11.33
CA HIS A 117 -18.11 -6.13 -11.43
C HIS A 117 -17.01 -6.09 -10.37
N SER A 118 -16.32 -4.96 -10.27
CA SER A 118 -15.26 -4.74 -9.30
C SER A 118 -15.07 -3.24 -9.07
N LEU A 119 -14.43 -2.87 -7.97
CA LEU A 119 -13.96 -1.52 -7.76
C LEU A 119 -12.62 -1.49 -7.03
N ASP A 120 -11.86 -0.44 -7.28
CA ASP A 120 -10.65 -0.10 -6.55
C ASP A 120 -10.92 1.12 -5.67
N ILE A 121 -10.65 0.99 -4.38
CA ILE A 121 -10.74 2.06 -3.38
C ILE A 121 -9.33 2.58 -3.12
N TYR A 122 -9.11 3.86 -3.39
CA TYR A 122 -7.86 4.56 -3.10
C TYR A 122 -8.05 5.46 -1.89
N PHE A 123 -7.76 4.92 -0.72
CA PHE A 123 -7.74 5.68 0.52
C PHE A 123 -6.63 6.73 0.48
N TRP A 124 -6.87 7.85 1.17
CA TRP A 124 -5.88 8.93 1.20
C TRP A 124 -4.71 8.62 2.13
N THR A 125 -4.95 7.82 3.17
CA THR A 125 -3.92 7.37 4.10
C THR A 125 -3.93 5.85 4.24
N GLN A 126 -2.76 5.30 4.56
CA GLN A 126 -2.64 3.89 4.92
C GLN A 126 -3.46 3.55 6.18
N ALA A 127 -3.56 4.49 7.13
CA ALA A 127 -4.31 4.27 8.36
C ALA A 127 -5.79 4.01 8.06
N ASP A 128 -6.38 4.76 7.12
CA ASP A 128 -7.77 4.58 6.68
C ASP A 128 -7.96 3.24 5.97
N ALA A 129 -7.02 2.86 5.09
CA ALA A 129 -7.05 1.56 4.41
C ALA A 129 -6.98 0.40 5.42
N LEU A 130 -6.09 0.50 6.41
CA LEU A 130 -5.99 -0.51 7.48
C LEU A 130 -7.22 -0.52 8.38
N GLN A 131 -7.82 0.63 8.69
CA GLN A 131 -9.08 0.69 9.45
C GLN A 131 -10.20 -0.05 8.70
N PHE A 132 -10.32 0.17 7.38
CA PHE A 132 -11.26 -0.56 6.54
C PHE A 132 -10.99 -2.08 6.56
N VAL A 133 -9.77 -2.49 6.19
CA VAL A 133 -9.40 -3.92 6.08
C VAL A 133 -9.56 -4.65 7.40
N ASN A 134 -9.17 -4.03 8.52
CA ASN A 134 -9.34 -4.63 9.85
C ASN A 134 -10.83 -4.74 10.23
N GLY A 135 -11.65 -3.72 9.92
CA GLY A 135 -13.10 -3.78 10.10
C GLY A 135 -13.72 -4.97 9.36
N VAL A 136 -13.32 -5.18 8.10
CA VAL A 136 -13.77 -6.32 7.29
C VAL A 136 -13.29 -7.66 7.89
N ARG A 137 -12.00 -7.80 8.24
CA ARG A 137 -11.42 -9.04 8.80
C ARG A 137 -12.08 -9.52 10.09
N ARG A 138 -12.71 -8.62 10.87
CA ARG A 138 -13.37 -9.00 12.13
C ARG A 138 -14.62 -9.86 11.92
N VAL A 139 -15.34 -9.66 10.82
CA VAL A 139 -16.63 -10.32 10.59
C VAL A 139 -16.69 -11.13 9.30
N ALA A 140 -15.97 -10.73 8.25
CA ALA A 140 -16.01 -11.42 6.97
C ALA A 140 -15.32 -12.80 7.08
N PRO A 141 -15.83 -13.83 6.37
CA PRO A 141 -15.15 -15.10 6.26
C PRO A 141 -13.71 -14.93 5.73
N PRO A 142 -12.70 -15.63 6.29
CA PRO A 142 -11.32 -15.51 5.83
C PRO A 142 -11.12 -15.85 4.36
N SER A 143 -11.98 -16.69 3.77
CA SER A 143 -11.96 -17.02 2.34
C SER A 143 -12.25 -15.85 1.42
N HIS A 144 -12.86 -14.78 1.94
CA HIS A 144 -13.25 -13.60 1.17
C HIS A 144 -12.27 -12.44 1.36
N VAL A 145 -11.23 -12.60 2.17
CA VAL A 145 -10.27 -11.53 2.47
C VAL A 145 -8.86 -12.02 2.21
N GLU A 146 -8.24 -11.44 1.20
CA GLU A 146 -6.87 -11.72 0.79
C GLU A 146 -5.97 -10.53 1.17
N VAL A 147 -5.09 -10.77 2.14
CA VAL A 147 -4.07 -9.80 2.57
C VAL A 147 -2.70 -10.30 2.12
N LEU A 148 -2.04 -9.52 1.27
CA LEU A 148 -0.75 -9.85 0.67
C LEU A 148 0.38 -9.00 1.25
N ASP A 149 1.58 -9.58 1.29
CA ASP A 149 2.81 -8.91 1.73
C ASP A 149 2.77 -8.39 3.18
N GLU A 150 1.97 -9.02 4.07
CA GLU A 150 1.86 -8.62 5.47
C GLU A 150 3.25 -8.62 6.14
N PRO A 151 3.69 -7.50 6.73
CA PRO A 151 4.99 -7.45 7.38
C PRO A 151 5.01 -8.49 8.51
N GLY A 152 6.12 -9.22 8.59
CA GLY A 152 6.31 -10.20 9.65
C GLY A 152 6.08 -9.57 11.03
N PRO A 153 5.62 -10.36 12.02
CA PRO A 153 5.44 -9.86 13.37
C PRO A 153 6.73 -9.15 13.82
N PRO A 154 6.63 -8.00 14.52
CA PRO A 154 7.80 -7.32 15.01
C PRO A 154 8.66 -8.34 15.77
N PRO A 155 10.00 -8.32 15.60
CA PRO A 155 10.87 -9.24 16.29
C PRO A 155 10.54 -9.15 17.77
N GLN A 156 10.07 -10.26 18.36
CA GLN A 156 9.86 -10.29 19.80
C GLN A 156 11.19 -9.87 20.43
N PRO A 157 11.19 -8.95 21.42
CA PRO A 157 12.40 -8.66 22.15
C PRO A 157 12.97 -10.01 22.59
N ALA A 158 14.17 -10.34 22.11
CA ALA A 158 14.83 -11.58 22.47
C ALA A 158 14.73 -11.71 23.99
N PRO A 159 14.38 -12.88 24.55
CA PRO A 159 14.30 -13.05 25.99
C PRO A 159 15.66 -12.66 26.54
N MET A 160 15.75 -11.45 27.11
CA MET A 160 16.98 -10.95 27.69
C MET A 160 17.29 -11.95 28.79
N SER A 161 18.38 -12.69 28.62
CA SER A 161 18.84 -13.65 29.62
C SER A 161 18.89 -12.89 30.95
N SER A 162 18.31 -13.46 32.01
CA SER A 162 18.26 -12.84 33.34
C SER A 162 19.65 -12.41 33.83
N VAL A 163 20.71 -13.07 33.32
CA VAL A 163 22.11 -12.73 33.55
C VAL A 163 22.50 -11.41 32.89
N VAL A 164 22.08 -11.16 31.64
CA VAL A 164 22.29 -9.88 30.95
C VAL A 164 21.55 -8.76 31.69
N GLN A 165 20.34 -9.06 32.17
CA GLN A 165 19.53 -8.14 32.96
C GLN A 165 20.13 -7.84 34.35
N GLN A 166 20.80 -8.81 34.96
CA GLN A 166 21.53 -8.60 36.21
C GLN A 166 22.82 -7.83 35.97
N LEU A 167 23.54 -8.08 34.89
CA LEU A 167 24.78 -7.38 34.55
C LEU A 167 24.55 -5.90 34.24
N GLU A 168 23.49 -5.54 33.52
CA GLU A 168 23.14 -4.14 33.27
C GLU A 168 22.72 -3.41 34.55
N ASN A 169 21.97 -4.07 35.44
CA ASN A 169 21.62 -3.50 36.75
C ASN A 169 22.86 -3.31 37.64
N VAL A 170 23.81 -4.24 37.62
CA VAL A 170 25.08 -4.12 38.35
C VAL A 170 25.92 -2.97 37.80
N ALA A 171 26.01 -2.81 36.48
CA ALA A 171 26.76 -1.73 35.83
C ALA A 171 26.16 -0.33 36.10
N ILE A 172 24.84 -0.23 36.29
CA ILE A 172 24.16 1.04 36.62
C ILE A 172 24.23 1.35 38.12
N SER A 173 24.27 0.32 38.96
CA SER A 173 24.28 0.47 40.43
C SER A 173 25.66 0.71 41.04
N ASP A 174 26.72 0.79 40.23
CA ASP A 174 28.08 1.01 40.74
C ASP A 174 28.23 2.44 41.32
N PRO A 175 28.36 2.62 42.64
CA PRO A 175 28.41 3.93 43.27
C PRO A 175 29.77 4.62 43.11
N GLN A 176 30.73 4.05 42.37
CA GLN A 176 32.11 4.55 42.36
C GLN A 176 32.37 5.73 41.43
N TYR A 177 31.40 6.18 40.64
CA TYR A 177 31.48 7.44 39.88
C TYR A 177 30.94 8.64 40.68
N GLY A 178 31.49 8.83 41.87
CA GLY A 178 31.17 9.94 42.76
C GLY A 178 32.39 10.38 43.55
N SER A 179 33.15 11.31 42.98
CA SER A 179 34.22 12.11 43.60
C SER A 179 35.66 11.56 43.59
N ALA A 180 36.52 12.45 43.08
CA ALA A 180 37.89 12.76 43.48
C ALA A 180 39.04 11.77 43.20
N ASN A 181 40.06 12.37 42.57
CA ASN A 181 41.49 12.14 42.78
C ASN A 181 42.18 11.09 41.89
N VAL A 182 42.80 11.58 40.81
CA VAL A 182 43.94 10.94 40.15
C VAL A 182 45.07 10.70 41.16
N PRO A 183 45.58 9.45 41.25
CA PRO A 183 46.95 9.24 40.76
C PRO A 183 47.20 7.87 40.10
N SER A 184 47.94 7.93 38.99
CA SER A 184 49.06 7.06 38.56
C SER A 184 48.99 5.51 38.50
N PHE A 185 49.49 5.01 37.37
CA PHE A 185 50.04 3.67 37.03
C PHE A 185 49.09 2.47 36.82
N ALA A 186 48.93 2.06 35.56
CA ALA A 186 49.55 0.85 35.00
C ALA A 186 49.26 0.71 33.48
N PRO A 187 50.19 0.20 32.66
CA PRO A 187 49.99 0.02 31.21
C PRO A 187 49.13 -1.22 30.89
N PRO A 188 48.39 -1.23 29.76
CA PRO A 188 47.62 -2.40 29.35
C PRO A 188 48.54 -3.53 28.87
N PRO A 189 48.21 -4.80 29.15
CA PRO A 189 48.97 -5.94 28.65
C PRO A 189 48.77 -6.14 27.13
N ASN A 190 49.87 -6.61 26.56
CA ASN A 190 50.17 -6.90 25.16
C ASN A 190 49.09 -7.77 24.46
N VAL A 191 48.44 -7.24 23.42
CA VAL A 191 47.62 -8.01 22.47
C VAL A 191 48.52 -8.70 21.43
N PRO A 192 48.43 -10.02 21.21
CA PRO A 192 49.10 -10.68 20.09
C PRO A 192 48.48 -10.31 18.75
N ALA A 193 49.33 -10.15 17.73
CA ALA A 193 48.99 -9.78 16.36
C ALA A 193 48.07 -10.80 15.65
N PRO A 194 47.25 -10.37 14.66
CA PRO A 194 46.46 -11.28 13.84
C PRO A 194 47.34 -12.09 12.88
N PRO A 195 47.02 -13.38 12.62
CA PRO A 195 47.72 -14.18 11.62
C PRO A 195 47.40 -13.72 10.17
N PRO A 196 48.29 -14.04 9.22
CA PRO A 196 48.27 -13.47 7.86
C PRO A 196 47.18 -14.06 6.95
N ALA A 197 46.83 -13.27 5.93
CA ALA A 197 45.88 -13.59 4.87
C ALA A 197 46.26 -14.87 4.09
N PRO A 198 45.27 -15.66 3.61
CA PRO A 198 45.54 -16.74 2.67
C PRO A 198 45.86 -16.19 1.26
N PRO A 199 46.75 -16.84 0.50
CA PRO A 199 47.22 -16.39 -0.79
C PRO A 199 46.18 -16.55 -1.92
N SER A 200 46.39 -15.68 -2.90
CA SER A 200 45.76 -15.55 -4.22
C SER A 200 45.72 -16.83 -5.06
N GLU A 201 44.70 -16.82 -5.94
CA GLU A 201 44.27 -17.78 -6.95
C GLU A 201 45.37 -18.54 -7.71
N ALA A 202 45.08 -19.82 -7.95
CA ALA A 202 45.74 -20.66 -8.96
C ALA A 202 44.63 -21.38 -9.77
N PRO A 203 44.93 -21.78 -11.03
CA PRO A 203 43.98 -21.76 -12.14
C PRO A 203 42.93 -22.87 -12.13
N ALA A 204 41.77 -22.57 -12.72
CA ALA A 204 40.61 -23.42 -12.85
C ALA A 204 40.95 -24.78 -13.51
N ASN A 205 40.95 -25.83 -12.70
CA ASN A 205 40.96 -27.21 -13.17
C ASN A 205 39.51 -27.61 -13.48
N PHE A 206 39.19 -27.88 -14.75
CA PHE A 206 37.87 -28.28 -15.21
C PHE A 206 37.50 -29.67 -14.66
N ALA A 207 36.76 -29.70 -13.56
CA ALA A 207 36.04 -30.88 -13.10
C ALA A 207 34.56 -30.80 -13.57
N PRO A 208 33.94 -31.91 -14.04
CA PRO A 208 32.57 -31.91 -14.50
C PRO A 208 31.61 -31.55 -13.34
N MET A 209 30.79 -30.52 -13.57
CA MET A 209 29.89 -29.96 -12.55
C MET A 209 28.90 -31.01 -12.05
N THR A 210 28.93 -31.29 -10.74
CA THR A 210 27.88 -32.04 -10.05
C THR A 210 26.64 -31.15 -9.97
N TYR A 211 25.54 -31.57 -10.60
CA TYR A 211 24.27 -30.85 -10.64
C TYR A 211 23.67 -30.75 -9.23
N ASN A 212 23.71 -29.56 -8.62
CA ASN A 212 23.02 -29.25 -7.38
C ASN A 212 21.73 -28.47 -7.68
N PRO A 213 20.54 -29.09 -7.60
CA PRO A 213 19.27 -28.43 -7.93
C PRO A 213 18.86 -27.34 -6.92
N ALA A 214 19.56 -27.20 -5.79
CA ALA A 214 19.33 -26.16 -4.80
C ALA A 214 20.30 -24.97 -4.93
N ALA A 215 21.14 -24.91 -5.97
CA ALA A 215 22.02 -23.78 -6.19
C ALA A 215 21.21 -22.56 -6.68
N PRO A 216 21.25 -21.41 -5.99
CA PRO A 216 20.59 -20.20 -6.47
C PRO A 216 21.17 -19.76 -7.81
N ALA A 217 20.31 -19.22 -8.68
CA ALA A 217 20.72 -18.73 -9.99
C ALA A 217 21.83 -17.67 -9.84
N ALA A 218 22.83 -17.72 -10.73
CA ALA A 218 23.90 -16.74 -10.74
C ALA A 218 23.31 -15.32 -10.94
N PRO A 219 23.78 -14.32 -10.18
CA PRO A 219 23.24 -12.97 -10.24
C PRO A 219 23.43 -12.38 -11.65
N GLU A 220 22.39 -11.71 -12.15
CA GLU A 220 22.42 -11.08 -13.47
C GLU A 220 23.45 -9.94 -13.53
N THR A 221 24.14 -9.83 -14.67
CA THR A 221 25.13 -8.78 -14.90
C THR A 221 24.41 -7.43 -15.08
N ILE A 222 24.58 -6.53 -14.13
CA ILE A 222 23.99 -5.20 -14.15
C ILE A 222 24.63 -4.39 -15.28
N GLN A 223 23.87 -4.08 -16.34
CA GLN A 223 24.26 -3.09 -17.33
C GLN A 223 23.79 -1.71 -16.89
N TYR A 224 24.74 -0.82 -16.60
CA TYR A 224 24.46 0.56 -16.24
C TYR A 224 24.02 1.35 -17.48
N ARG A 225 22.86 2.00 -17.41
CA ARG A 225 22.39 2.87 -18.51
C ARG A 225 23.30 4.10 -18.59
N GLU A 226 23.68 4.45 -19.81
CA GLU A 226 24.35 5.71 -20.07
C GLU A 226 23.42 6.86 -19.63
N LYS A 227 23.97 7.80 -18.85
CA LYS A 227 23.21 8.95 -18.39
C LYS A 227 22.78 9.75 -19.62
N THR A 228 21.49 9.97 -19.77
CA THR A 228 20.95 10.84 -20.81
C THR A 228 21.64 12.21 -20.72
N PRO A 229 22.25 12.71 -21.80
CA PRO A 229 22.81 14.06 -21.81
C PRO A 229 21.73 15.07 -21.40
N PRO A 230 22.09 16.15 -20.69
CA PRO A 230 21.17 17.25 -20.47
C PRO A 230 20.64 17.73 -21.81
N PRO A 231 19.36 18.11 -21.91
CA PRO A 231 18.85 18.75 -23.12
C PRO A 231 19.68 20.00 -23.40
N ASP A 232 20.00 20.23 -24.67
CA ASP A 232 20.64 21.47 -25.10
C ASP A 232 19.77 22.65 -24.66
N GLU A 233 20.38 23.66 -24.04
CA GLU A 233 19.72 24.90 -23.66
C GLU A 233 19.40 25.70 -24.94
N ASP A 234 18.34 25.31 -25.64
CA ASP A 234 17.81 26.05 -26.78
C ASP A 234 17.34 27.43 -26.26
N PRO A 235 17.91 28.56 -26.75
CA PRO A 235 17.64 29.89 -26.20
C PRO A 235 16.19 30.38 -26.41
N LEU A 236 15.35 29.61 -27.09
CA LEU A 236 13.95 29.96 -27.32
C LEU A 236 13.04 29.34 -26.27
N ASN A 237 13.03 29.95 -25.08
CA ASN A 237 12.09 29.62 -24.02
C ASN A 237 10.64 29.74 -24.57
N PRO A 238 9.86 28.65 -24.67
CA PRO A 238 8.54 28.65 -25.31
C PRO A 238 7.55 29.57 -24.58
N LEU A 239 7.78 29.83 -23.29
CA LEU A 239 6.99 30.76 -22.49
C LEU A 239 7.18 32.21 -22.94
N ALA A 240 8.40 32.58 -23.36
CA ALA A 240 8.68 33.92 -23.89
C ALA A 240 8.05 34.14 -25.27
N VAL A 241 7.98 33.09 -26.10
CA VAL A 241 7.31 33.13 -27.41
C VAL A 241 5.80 33.30 -27.24
N ALA A 242 5.18 32.60 -26.28
CA ALA A 242 3.75 32.73 -25.98
C ALA A 242 3.38 34.16 -25.50
N VAL A 243 4.21 34.75 -24.62
CA VAL A 243 4.01 36.13 -24.16
C VAL A 243 4.13 37.14 -25.31
N ALA A 244 5.10 36.96 -26.21
CA ALA A 244 5.22 37.82 -27.39
C ALA A 244 4.02 37.70 -28.34
N TYR A 245 3.45 36.50 -28.52
CA TYR A 245 2.25 36.31 -29.33
C TYR A 245 1.00 36.99 -28.75
N ASP A 246 0.86 37.03 -27.42
CA ASP A 246 -0.28 37.66 -26.75
C ASP A 246 -0.23 39.20 -26.84
N TYR A 247 0.97 39.78 -26.76
CA TYR A 247 1.17 41.23 -26.92
C TYR A 247 0.82 41.72 -28.34
N HIS A 248 1.00 40.90 -29.37
CA HIS A 248 0.68 41.27 -30.75
C HIS A 248 -0.82 41.19 -31.09
N LYS A 249 -1.65 40.62 -30.21
CA LYS A 249 -3.10 40.42 -30.45
C LYS A 249 -4.01 41.42 -29.73
N GLN A 250 -3.46 42.43 -29.06
CA GLN A 250 -4.25 43.51 -28.45
C GLN A 250 -4.43 44.66 -29.45
N PRO A 251 -5.60 44.82 -30.11
CA PRO A 251 -5.92 46.06 -30.80
C PRO A 251 -6.17 47.15 -29.74
N PHE A 252 -5.32 48.17 -29.73
CA PHE A 252 -5.71 49.44 -29.12
C PHE A 252 -6.76 50.10 -30.01
N THR A 253 -7.84 50.54 -29.36
CA THR A 253 -9.07 51.23 -29.82
C THR A 253 -10.23 50.36 -30.26
#